data_AF-A0A1M3DEM5-F1
#
_entry.id   AF-A0A1M3DEM5-F1
#
_cell.length_a   1.000
_cell.length_b   1.000
_cell.length_c   1.000
_cell.angle_alpha   90.00
_cell.angle_beta   90.00
_cell.angle_gamma   90.00
#
_symmetry.space_group_name_H-M   'P 1'
#
loop_
_entity.id
_entity.type
_entity.pdbx_description
1 polymer ?
#
loop_
_entity_poly.entity_id
_entity_poly.type
_entity_poly.pdbx_seq_one_letter_code
_entity_poly.pdbx_strand_id
1 'polypeptide(L)'
;MNAYGPALAISAGAIGDVMTGIVFVQNLAEIIGGHANGAPGLRISSDNQFGDTVHTIVAHNTITGCSGTGRSNLFYDEGATTNNRRKHRLMRVVGNIHAQLNTKGDIFVGASLGMTTEAPNRTGQLAYSHGVGSEGEFSISCSADSSSTGGSFSPLYPGRRASLGTSLSVNNDPLFVDNKSMTSATDYGTGGGDYHLQGGSPARNRVLARGLAFDLGGAARPTSGLDASGAYT
;
A
#
# COMPACT_ATOMS: atom_id res chain seq x y z
N MET A 1 9.50 24.61 1.61
CA MET A 1 9.27 24.01 0.27
C MET A 1 8.13 23.03 0.45
N ASN A 2 6.93 23.34 -0.04
CA ASN A 2 5.75 22.49 0.18
C ASN A 2 5.63 21.52 -0.99
N ALA A 3 5.98 20.25 -0.77
CA ALA A 3 5.73 19.19 -1.74
C ALA A 3 4.25 18.81 -1.69
N TYR A 4 3.47 19.28 -2.68
CA TYR A 4 2.03 19.00 -2.78
C TYR A 4 1.73 17.70 -3.56
N GLY A 5 2.74 16.85 -3.77
CA GLY A 5 2.65 15.61 -4.56
C GLY A 5 3.07 14.39 -3.76
N PRO A 6 2.68 13.18 -4.20
CA PRO A 6 3.13 11.95 -3.58
C PRO A 6 4.64 11.76 -3.71
N ALA A 7 5.25 11.03 -2.77
CA ALA A 7 6.67 10.68 -2.84
C ALA A 7 6.99 9.85 -4.10
N LEU A 8 6.05 9.00 -4.55
CA LEU A 8 6.05 8.43 -5.89
C LEU A 8 4.63 8.27 -6.44
N ALA A 9 4.41 8.69 -7.69
CA ALA A 9 3.23 8.35 -8.47
C ALA A 9 3.58 7.76 -9.83
N ILE A 10 2.94 6.65 -10.17
CA ILE A 10 2.95 6.01 -11.48
C ILE A 10 1.49 5.84 -11.87
N SER A 11 1.01 6.55 -12.88
CA SER A 11 -0.41 6.55 -13.26
C SER A 11 -0.56 6.50 -14.76
N ALA A 12 -1.29 5.51 -15.25
CA ALA A 12 -1.74 5.44 -16.63
C ALA A 12 -2.83 6.51 -16.81
N GLY A 13 -2.64 7.43 -17.77
CA GLY A 13 -3.19 8.77 -17.70
C GLY A 13 -4.52 8.99 -18.42
N ALA A 14 -4.85 8.13 -19.39
CA ALA A 14 -6.04 8.21 -20.21
C ALA A 14 -6.81 6.89 -20.29
N ILE A 15 -8.07 6.97 -20.71
CA ILE A 15 -8.92 5.79 -20.97
C ILE A 15 -8.25 4.90 -22.03
N GLY A 16 -7.99 3.65 -21.67
CA GLY A 16 -7.40 2.66 -22.58
C GLY A 16 -5.87 2.66 -22.63
N ASP A 17 -5.18 3.54 -21.89
CA ASP A 17 -3.75 3.39 -21.65
C ASP A 17 -3.48 2.05 -20.95
N VAL A 18 -2.39 1.37 -21.32
CA VAL A 18 -1.91 0.17 -20.60
C VAL A 18 -0.43 0.33 -20.34
N MET A 19 -0.07 0.63 -19.09
CA MET A 19 1.32 0.64 -18.64
C MET A 19 1.78 -0.77 -18.29
N THR A 20 3.02 -1.12 -18.63
CA THR A 20 3.60 -2.43 -18.30
C THR A 20 5.04 -2.35 -17.83
N GLY A 21 5.47 -3.30 -16.99
CA GLY A 21 6.85 -3.42 -16.53
C GLY A 21 7.19 -2.49 -15.37
N ILE A 22 6.23 -2.26 -14.47
CA ILE A 22 6.43 -1.40 -13.30
C ILE A 22 7.07 -2.23 -12.20
N VAL A 23 8.24 -1.80 -11.70
CA VAL A 23 8.95 -2.47 -10.61
C VAL A 23 9.36 -1.43 -9.56
N PHE A 24 8.76 -1.49 -8.38
CA PHE A 24 9.09 -0.66 -7.23
C PHE A 24 9.46 -1.56 -6.05
N VAL A 25 10.75 -1.75 -5.83
CA VAL A 25 11.26 -2.76 -4.89
C VAL A 25 12.34 -2.18 -3.98
N GLN A 26 12.24 -2.50 -2.68
CA GLN A 26 13.24 -2.18 -1.66
C GLN A 26 13.55 -0.68 -1.48
N ASN A 27 12.50 0.14 -1.40
CA ASN A 27 12.61 1.58 -1.14
C ASN A 27 12.16 1.93 0.27
N LEU A 28 12.82 2.91 0.89
CA LEU A 28 12.32 3.63 2.06
C LEU A 28 11.76 4.98 1.60
N ALA A 29 10.48 5.21 1.85
CA ALA A 29 9.83 6.51 1.70
C ALA A 29 9.48 7.04 3.11
N GLU A 30 10.40 7.83 3.68
CA GLU A 30 10.21 8.47 4.97
C GLU A 30 9.36 9.74 4.82
N ILE A 31 8.12 9.72 5.32
CA ILE A 31 7.21 10.86 5.22
C ILE A 31 7.31 11.71 6.48
N ILE A 32 8.01 12.84 6.38
CA ILE A 32 8.31 13.73 7.51
C ILE A 32 7.22 14.78 7.80
N GLY A 33 6.25 15.00 6.92
CA GLY A 33 5.20 16.00 7.12
C GLY A 33 4.79 16.70 5.83
N GLY A 34 4.18 17.89 5.95
CA GLY A 34 3.96 18.83 4.83
C GLY A 34 2.73 18.58 3.95
N HIS A 35 1.99 17.48 4.14
CA HIS A 35 0.82 17.17 3.32
C HIS A 35 -0.50 17.52 4.04
N ALA A 36 -0.89 18.79 3.97
CA ALA A 36 -2.29 19.14 4.22
C ALA A 36 -3.18 18.32 3.25
N ASN A 37 -4.21 17.64 3.79
CA ASN A 37 -5.18 16.77 3.09
C ASN A 37 -4.75 15.31 2.78
N GLY A 38 -3.76 14.74 3.47
CA GLY A 38 -3.54 13.28 3.43
C GLY A 38 -3.07 12.78 2.07
N ALA A 39 -1.99 13.36 1.52
CA ALA A 39 -1.45 12.93 0.24
C ALA A 39 -0.89 11.48 0.32
N PRO A 40 -1.05 10.66 -0.74
CA PRO A 40 -0.45 9.34 -0.78
C PRO A 40 1.08 9.42 -0.77
N GLY A 41 1.75 8.48 -0.08
CA GLY A 41 3.20 8.29 -0.20
C GLY A 41 3.54 7.58 -1.51
N LEU A 42 2.80 6.51 -1.80
CA LEU A 42 2.87 5.77 -3.07
C LEU A 42 1.50 5.77 -3.75
N ARG A 43 1.47 6.06 -5.05
CA ARG A 43 0.29 5.88 -5.89
C ARG A 43 0.64 5.09 -7.14
N ILE A 44 0.00 3.93 -7.33
CA ILE A 44 0.11 3.16 -8.57
C ILE A 44 -1.27 2.97 -9.20
N SER A 45 -1.34 3.34 -10.47
CA SER A 45 -2.47 3.36 -11.39
C SER A 45 -3.54 4.44 -11.20
N SER A 46 -4.07 4.78 -10.00
CA SER A 46 -4.95 5.97 -9.93
C SER A 46 -5.16 6.66 -8.58
N ASP A 47 -5.48 7.94 -8.73
CA ASP A 47 -6.63 8.64 -8.09
C ASP A 47 -7.33 9.53 -9.15
N ASN A 48 -6.80 9.60 -10.39
CA ASN A 48 -7.45 9.41 -11.71
C ASN A 48 -6.39 9.60 -12.85
N GLN A 49 -6.62 9.30 -14.14
CA GLN A 49 -7.78 8.73 -14.86
C GLN A 49 -7.45 7.43 -15.63
N PHE A 50 -8.30 6.42 -15.44
CA PHE A 50 -8.75 5.39 -16.40
C PHE A 50 -7.78 4.55 -17.27
N GLY A 51 -6.46 4.60 -17.09
CA GLY A 51 -5.55 3.61 -17.67
C GLY A 51 -5.27 2.40 -16.76
N ASP A 52 -4.83 1.30 -17.35
CA ASP A 52 -4.50 0.03 -16.69
C ASP A 52 -3.00 -0.14 -16.42
N THR A 53 -2.68 -1.00 -15.44
CA THR A 53 -1.32 -1.52 -15.22
C THR A 53 -1.27 -3.04 -15.37
N VAL A 54 -0.21 -3.53 -16.03
CA VAL A 54 0.07 -4.95 -16.27
C VAL A 54 1.52 -5.24 -15.89
N HIS A 55 1.83 -6.40 -15.32
CA HIS A 55 3.19 -6.72 -14.85
C HIS A 55 3.73 -5.65 -13.88
N THR A 56 3.07 -5.54 -12.73
CA THR A 56 3.46 -4.60 -11.67
C THR A 56 3.99 -5.35 -10.47
N ILE A 57 5.22 -5.08 -10.07
CA ILE A 57 5.87 -5.62 -8.88
C ILE A 57 6.06 -4.49 -7.86
N VAL A 58 5.51 -4.65 -6.67
CA VAL A 58 5.70 -3.78 -5.52
C VAL A 58 6.17 -4.66 -4.37
N ALA A 59 7.45 -4.62 -4.00
CA ALA A 59 7.96 -5.57 -2.99
C ALA A 59 8.97 -4.98 -2.01
N HIS A 60 8.90 -5.40 -0.75
CA HIS A 60 9.85 -5.03 0.29
C HIS A 60 10.05 -3.51 0.45
N ASN A 61 9.03 -2.68 0.22
CA ASN A 61 9.14 -1.23 0.45
C ASN A 61 8.67 -0.88 1.87
N THR A 62 9.28 0.13 2.50
CA THR A 62 8.80 0.76 3.73
C THR A 62 8.33 2.17 3.40
N ILE A 63 7.04 2.45 3.55
CA ILE A 63 6.43 3.76 3.30
C ILE A 63 5.78 4.22 4.60
N THR A 64 6.30 5.27 5.22
CA THR A 64 5.86 5.75 6.54
C THR A 64 4.88 6.92 6.44
N GLY A 65 4.47 7.47 7.59
CA GLY A 65 3.39 8.45 7.71
C GLY A 65 2.25 7.98 8.60
N CYS A 66 1.21 8.80 8.70
CA CYS A 66 0.08 8.61 9.63
C CYS A 66 -1.17 9.37 9.14
N SER A 67 -2.33 9.09 9.74
CA SER A 67 -3.57 9.87 9.54
C SER A 67 -3.96 10.09 8.06
N GLY A 68 -3.71 9.10 7.20
CA GLY A 68 -3.96 9.16 5.75
C GLY A 68 -2.87 9.88 4.92
N THR A 69 -1.89 10.53 5.55
CA THR A 69 -0.67 11.00 4.89
C THR A 69 0.34 9.86 4.76
N GLY A 70 0.98 9.74 3.60
CA GLY A 70 1.89 8.61 3.32
C GLY A 70 1.16 7.32 2.91
N ARG A 71 -0.17 7.34 2.82
CA ARG A 71 -0.98 6.20 2.37
C ARG A 71 -0.53 5.65 1.02
N SER A 72 -0.66 4.35 0.84
CA SER A 72 -0.42 3.68 -0.44
C SER A 72 -1.74 3.42 -1.13
N ASN A 73 -1.91 4.05 -2.30
CA ASN A 73 -3.11 3.98 -3.12
C ASN A 73 -2.79 3.12 -4.34
N LEU A 74 -3.15 1.84 -4.29
CA LEU A 74 -2.73 0.83 -5.25
C LEU A 74 -3.92 0.22 -5.99
N PHE A 75 -3.78 0.12 -7.31
CA PHE A 75 -4.68 -0.67 -8.17
C PHE A 75 -6.17 -0.34 -8.00
N TYR A 76 -6.47 0.95 -7.92
CA TYR A 76 -7.84 1.44 -7.82
C TYR A 76 -8.64 1.17 -9.12
N ASP A 77 -9.91 0.81 -9.02
CA ASP A 77 -10.95 1.06 -10.03
C ASP A 77 -11.96 2.08 -9.50
N GLU A 78 -12.01 3.23 -10.17
CA GLU A 78 -12.92 4.34 -9.91
C GLU A 78 -13.78 4.63 -11.16
N GLY A 79 -13.78 3.71 -12.14
CA GLY A 79 -14.51 3.86 -13.38
C GLY A 79 -16.02 3.88 -13.14
N ALA A 80 -16.64 5.05 -13.28
CA ALA A 80 -18.09 5.18 -13.12
C ALA A 80 -18.88 4.37 -14.18
N THR A 81 -18.36 4.27 -15.41
CA THR A 81 -19.00 3.63 -16.57
C THR A 81 -18.35 2.29 -16.93
N THR A 82 -18.91 1.53 -17.87
CA THR A 82 -18.26 0.33 -18.42
C THR A 82 -16.99 0.62 -19.23
N ASN A 83 -16.91 1.81 -19.82
CA ASN A 83 -15.89 2.15 -20.82
C ASN A 83 -14.61 2.72 -20.21
N ASN A 84 -14.61 2.94 -18.88
CA ASN A 84 -13.48 3.46 -18.12
C ASN A 84 -13.18 2.65 -16.84
N ARG A 85 -13.68 1.40 -16.77
CA ARG A 85 -13.28 0.44 -15.73
C ARG A 85 -11.87 -0.05 -15.96
N ARG A 86 -11.14 -0.24 -14.86
CA ARG A 86 -9.76 -0.72 -14.89
C ARG A 86 -9.69 -2.24 -14.69
N LYS A 87 -8.67 -2.87 -15.28
CA LYS A 87 -8.40 -4.32 -15.31
C LYS A 87 -6.92 -4.61 -15.03
N HIS A 88 -6.45 -4.15 -13.88
CA HIS A 88 -5.08 -4.41 -13.44
C HIS A 88 -4.84 -5.91 -13.30
N ARG A 89 -3.72 -6.40 -13.83
CA ARG A 89 -3.45 -7.84 -13.90
C ARG A 89 -1.96 -8.14 -13.85
N LEU A 90 -1.63 -9.36 -13.45
CA LEU A 90 -0.24 -9.82 -13.30
C LEU A 90 0.52 -8.92 -12.31
N MET A 91 -0.14 -8.69 -11.16
CA MET A 91 0.37 -7.93 -10.02
C MET A 91 1.12 -8.86 -9.07
N ARG A 92 2.20 -8.38 -8.45
CA ARG A 92 2.86 -9.02 -7.30
C ARG A 92 3.15 -7.95 -6.26
N VAL A 93 2.52 -8.07 -5.10
CA VAL A 93 2.55 -7.07 -4.03
C VAL A 93 2.99 -7.77 -2.74
N VAL A 94 4.30 -7.76 -2.45
CA VAL A 94 4.88 -8.70 -1.47
C VAL A 94 5.75 -8.01 -0.44
N GLY A 95 5.39 -8.19 0.83
CA GLY A 95 6.24 -7.81 1.95
C GLY A 95 6.42 -6.31 2.08
N ASN A 96 5.43 -5.49 1.77
CA ASN A 96 5.54 -4.04 1.97
C ASN A 96 5.07 -3.63 3.37
N ILE A 97 5.63 -2.55 3.92
CA ILE A 97 5.08 -1.80 5.05
C ILE A 97 4.50 -0.50 4.50
N HIS A 98 3.22 -0.25 4.78
CA HIS A 98 2.51 0.98 4.41
C HIS A 98 2.04 1.75 5.64
N ALA A 99 2.12 3.09 5.63
CA ALA A 99 1.44 3.93 6.62
C ALA A 99 -0.05 3.59 6.73
N GLN A 100 -0.67 3.43 5.57
CA GLN A 100 -2.04 2.99 5.36
C GLN A 100 -2.07 2.29 3.99
N LEU A 101 -2.65 1.10 3.89
CA LEU A 101 -2.91 0.47 2.59
C LEU A 101 -4.36 0.74 2.20
N ASN A 102 -4.54 1.41 1.06
CA ASN A 102 -5.85 1.60 0.46
C ASN A 102 -5.94 0.89 -0.89
N THR A 103 -7.15 0.44 -1.19
CA THR A 103 -7.62 -0.08 -2.48
C THR A 103 -8.92 0.64 -2.83
N LYS A 104 -9.35 0.61 -4.09
CA LYS A 104 -10.72 0.99 -4.49
C LYS A 104 -11.17 0.01 -5.55
N GLY A 105 -12.39 -0.51 -5.43
CA GLY A 105 -12.91 -1.52 -6.34
C GLY A 105 -14.42 -1.59 -6.30
N ASP A 106 -14.96 -2.78 -6.53
CA ASP A 106 -16.40 -2.97 -6.75
C ASP A 106 -17.26 -2.57 -5.51
N ILE A 107 -16.73 -2.77 -4.29
CA ILE A 107 -17.32 -2.30 -3.02
C ILE A 107 -17.27 -0.77 -2.89
N PHE A 108 -16.13 -0.14 -3.23
CA PHE A 108 -15.94 1.32 -3.14
C PHE A 108 -17.01 2.07 -3.93
N VAL A 109 -17.27 1.63 -5.16
CA VAL A 109 -18.24 2.28 -6.05
C VAL A 109 -19.67 1.96 -5.63
N GLY A 110 -19.95 0.78 -5.05
CA GLY A 110 -21.25 0.48 -4.45
C GLY A 110 -21.57 1.45 -3.30
N ALA A 111 -20.71 1.51 -2.29
CA ALA A 111 -20.90 2.38 -1.12
C ALA A 111 -20.94 3.88 -1.49
N SER A 112 -20.04 4.33 -2.37
CA SER A 112 -19.96 5.74 -2.79
C SER A 112 -21.14 6.19 -3.66
N LEU A 113 -21.96 5.27 -4.17
CA LEU A 113 -23.20 5.55 -4.91
C LEU A 113 -24.46 5.24 -4.09
N GLY A 114 -24.33 4.99 -2.78
CA GLY A 114 -25.46 4.70 -1.90
C GLY A 114 -26.06 3.30 -2.07
N MET A 115 -25.33 2.36 -2.70
CA MET A 115 -25.76 0.97 -2.85
C MET A 115 -25.38 0.16 -1.60
N THR A 116 -26.32 -0.64 -1.09
CA THR A 116 -26.16 -1.45 0.13
C THR A 116 -25.56 -2.85 -0.13
N THR A 117 -25.14 -3.12 -1.35
CA THR A 117 -24.54 -4.37 -1.83
C THR A 117 -23.45 -4.06 -2.87
N GLU A 118 -22.65 -5.07 -3.23
CA GLU A 118 -21.72 -4.97 -4.37
C GLU A 118 -22.42 -4.43 -5.61
N ALA A 119 -21.75 -3.55 -6.36
CA ALA A 119 -22.31 -3.02 -7.60
C ALA A 119 -22.55 -4.19 -8.60
N PRO A 120 -23.79 -4.49 -8.99
CA PRO A 120 -24.10 -5.70 -9.73
C PRO A 120 -23.39 -5.69 -11.09
N ASN A 121 -22.65 -6.78 -11.36
CA ASN A 121 -21.82 -6.97 -12.55
C ASN A 121 -20.59 -6.04 -12.63
N ARG A 122 -19.88 -5.83 -11.52
CA ARG A 122 -18.53 -5.27 -11.52
C ARG A 122 -17.51 -6.28 -10.98
N THR A 123 -16.34 -6.35 -11.61
CA THR A 123 -15.29 -7.35 -11.34
C THR A 123 -13.87 -6.79 -11.49
N GLY A 124 -13.73 -5.45 -11.55
CA GLY A 124 -12.55 -4.79 -12.11
C GLY A 124 -11.26 -5.02 -11.30
N GLN A 125 -11.39 -5.15 -9.98
CA GLN A 125 -10.27 -5.30 -9.05
C GLN A 125 -10.33 -6.55 -8.18
N LEU A 126 -11.22 -7.50 -8.49
CA LEU A 126 -11.41 -8.71 -7.66
C LEU A 126 -10.10 -9.44 -7.37
N ALA A 127 -9.17 -9.50 -8.33
CA ALA A 127 -7.86 -10.09 -8.13
C ALA A 127 -7.11 -9.46 -6.95
N TYR A 128 -6.89 -8.13 -6.95
CA TYR A 128 -6.11 -7.49 -5.90
C TYR A 128 -6.90 -7.39 -4.57
N SER A 129 -8.20 -7.10 -4.63
CA SER A 129 -9.04 -7.03 -3.42
C SER A 129 -9.19 -8.38 -2.71
N HIS A 130 -8.97 -9.50 -3.42
CA HIS A 130 -8.93 -10.85 -2.87
C HIS A 130 -7.49 -11.39 -2.69
N GLY A 131 -6.47 -10.52 -2.76
CA GLY A 131 -5.10 -10.86 -2.39
C GLY A 131 -4.35 -11.71 -3.43
N VAL A 132 -4.81 -11.76 -4.67
CA VAL A 132 -4.11 -12.45 -5.76
C VAL A 132 -2.81 -11.70 -6.05
N GLY A 133 -1.69 -12.41 -5.88
CA GLY A 133 -0.35 -11.83 -5.98
C GLY A 133 0.14 -11.14 -4.69
N SER A 134 -0.65 -11.15 -3.61
CA SER A 134 -0.34 -10.49 -2.35
C SER A 134 0.16 -11.46 -1.26
N GLU A 135 1.31 -11.16 -0.65
CA GLU A 135 1.85 -11.90 0.51
C GLU A 135 2.58 -10.96 1.47
N GLY A 136 2.33 -11.09 2.78
CA GLY A 136 3.11 -10.40 3.81
C GLY A 136 2.95 -8.88 3.82
N GLU A 137 1.88 -8.36 3.24
CA GLU A 137 1.56 -6.93 3.28
C GLU A 137 1.27 -6.48 4.71
N PHE A 138 1.85 -5.36 5.13
CA PHE A 138 1.71 -4.80 6.46
C PHE A 138 1.23 -3.36 6.36
N SER A 139 0.25 -2.96 7.18
CA SER A 139 -0.08 -1.53 7.34
C SER A 139 -0.06 -1.09 8.80
N ILE A 140 0.46 0.13 9.01
CA ILE A 140 0.58 0.76 10.33
C ILE A 140 -0.81 1.17 10.84
N SER A 141 -1.61 1.82 10.01
CA SER A 141 -3.01 2.17 10.29
C SER A 141 -3.99 1.41 9.40
N CYS A 142 -5.27 1.41 9.78
CA CYS A 142 -6.34 0.87 8.93
C CYS A 142 -6.57 1.73 7.68
N SER A 143 -7.34 1.22 6.72
CA SER A 143 -7.67 1.92 5.47
C SER A 143 -8.56 3.15 5.71
N ALA A 144 -8.75 3.98 4.69
CA ALA A 144 -9.33 5.32 4.83
C ALA A 144 -10.81 5.37 5.30
N ASP A 145 -11.54 4.25 5.27
CA ASP A 145 -12.88 4.10 5.87
C ASP A 145 -12.85 3.55 7.31
N SER A 146 -11.69 3.57 7.95
CA SER A 146 -11.39 2.97 9.26
C SER A 146 -11.45 1.43 9.33
N SER A 147 -11.64 0.73 8.20
CA SER A 147 -11.67 -0.74 8.16
C SER A 147 -10.28 -1.34 7.93
N SER A 148 -10.00 -2.47 8.58
CA SER A 148 -8.79 -3.28 8.31
C SER A 148 -8.93 -4.12 7.03
N THR A 149 -10.10 -4.70 6.81
CA THR A 149 -10.42 -5.56 5.65
C THR A 149 -11.90 -5.43 5.28
N GLY A 150 -12.23 -5.61 4.01
CA GLY A 150 -13.62 -5.71 3.51
C GLY A 150 -14.42 -4.41 3.45
N GLY A 151 -13.79 -3.28 3.76
CA GLY A 151 -14.37 -1.95 3.58
C GLY A 151 -14.36 -1.50 2.11
N SER A 152 -14.82 -0.26 1.91
CA SER A 152 -14.73 0.45 0.63
C SER A 152 -13.29 0.80 0.25
N PHE A 153 -12.39 0.99 1.21
CA PHE A 153 -10.98 1.32 0.98
C PHE A 153 -10.00 0.19 1.31
N SER A 154 -10.45 -0.94 1.87
CA SER A 154 -9.57 -2.06 2.26
C SER A 154 -9.77 -3.28 1.36
N PRO A 155 -8.74 -4.13 1.17
CA PRO A 155 -8.92 -5.41 0.51
C PRO A 155 -9.86 -6.30 1.33
N LEU A 156 -10.71 -7.10 0.68
CA LEU A 156 -11.55 -8.09 1.35
C LEU A 156 -10.71 -9.24 1.90
N TYR A 157 -9.71 -9.68 1.13
CA TYR A 157 -8.67 -10.59 1.59
C TYR A 157 -7.30 -9.97 1.27
N PRO A 158 -6.50 -9.55 2.27
CA PRO A 158 -5.25 -8.80 2.06
C PRO A 158 -4.08 -9.63 1.51
N GLY A 159 -4.32 -10.90 1.15
CA GLY A 159 -3.28 -11.86 0.77
C GLY A 159 -2.78 -12.68 1.96
N ARG A 160 -1.85 -13.60 1.68
CA ARG A 160 -1.35 -14.54 2.70
C ARG A 160 -0.46 -13.82 3.71
N ARG A 161 -0.58 -14.17 4.99
CA ARG A 161 0.27 -13.67 6.10
C ARG A 161 0.21 -12.16 6.38
N ALA A 162 -0.61 -11.40 5.64
CA ALA A 162 -0.72 -9.95 5.80
C ALA A 162 -1.17 -9.54 7.23
N SER A 163 -0.81 -8.33 7.63
CA SER A 163 -1.11 -7.73 8.94
C SER A 163 -1.48 -6.27 8.75
N LEU A 164 -2.77 -6.00 8.51
CA LEU A 164 -3.26 -4.64 8.31
C LEU A 164 -3.68 -4.03 9.65
N GLY A 165 -3.38 -2.75 9.83
CA GLY A 165 -3.82 -1.97 10.97
C GLY A 165 -5.34 -1.92 11.08
N THR A 166 -5.84 -1.73 12.30
CA THR A 166 -7.28 -1.76 12.64
C THR A 166 -7.81 -0.43 13.15
N SER A 167 -6.95 0.59 13.30
CA SER A 167 -7.33 1.92 13.77
C SER A 167 -6.49 3.02 13.10
N LEU A 168 -7.02 4.26 13.11
CA LEU A 168 -6.31 5.48 12.75
C LEU A 168 -5.67 6.18 13.98
N SER A 169 -6.02 5.73 15.20
CA SER A 169 -5.52 6.26 16.47
C SER A 169 -4.66 5.27 17.26
N VAL A 170 -4.68 3.98 16.88
CA VAL A 170 -3.85 2.93 17.47
C VAL A 170 -3.13 2.21 16.34
N ASN A 171 -1.82 2.38 16.28
CA ASN A 171 -0.99 1.80 15.22
C ASN A 171 -0.74 0.30 15.48
N ASN A 172 -0.82 -0.48 14.40
CA ASN A 172 -0.14 -1.76 14.28
C ASN A 172 1.35 -1.45 14.08
N ASP A 173 2.07 -1.24 15.19
CA ASP A 173 3.42 -0.70 15.19
C ASP A 173 4.45 -1.68 14.58
N PRO A 174 5.20 -1.31 13.51
CA PRO A 174 6.30 -2.12 13.00
C PRO A 174 7.45 -2.34 14.00
N LEU A 175 7.52 -1.57 15.09
CA LEU A 175 8.66 -1.51 16.01
C LEU A 175 9.97 -1.18 15.27
N PHE A 176 10.03 0.00 14.62
CA PHE A 176 11.27 0.52 14.05
C PHE A 176 12.29 0.89 15.13
N VAL A 177 13.59 0.82 14.84
CA VAL A 177 14.66 1.21 15.79
C VAL A 177 14.58 2.69 16.18
N ASP A 178 14.44 3.59 15.21
CA ASP A 178 14.21 5.03 15.44
C ASP A 178 13.30 5.62 14.36
N ASN A 179 12.00 5.70 14.64
CA ASN A 179 11.03 6.29 13.71
C ASN A 179 11.09 7.82 13.76
N LYS A 180 11.63 8.45 12.71
CA LYS A 180 11.68 9.91 12.52
C LYS A 180 10.67 10.44 11.48
N SER A 181 9.70 9.63 11.07
CA SER A 181 8.57 10.06 10.25
C SER A 181 7.53 10.84 11.06
N MET A 182 6.55 11.44 10.39
CA MET A 182 5.38 12.00 11.07
C MET A 182 4.56 10.88 11.74
N THR A 183 4.10 11.13 12.96
CA THR A 183 3.36 10.14 13.77
C THR A 183 1.92 10.56 14.08
N SER A 184 1.61 11.85 13.96
CA SER A 184 0.23 12.38 13.97
C SER A 184 0.03 13.43 12.87
N ALA A 185 -1.23 13.86 12.65
CA ALA A 185 -1.54 14.92 11.69
C ALA A 185 -0.90 16.28 12.01
N THR A 186 -0.47 16.51 13.27
CA THR A 186 0.18 17.75 13.73
C THR A 186 1.66 17.57 14.04
N ASP A 187 2.12 16.33 14.28
CA ASP A 187 3.48 16.03 14.71
C ASP A 187 4.32 15.58 13.51
N TYR A 188 4.97 16.56 12.89
CA TYR A 188 5.91 16.35 11.79
C TYR A 188 7.20 15.66 12.29
N GLY A 189 7.70 14.73 11.48
CA GLY A 189 8.95 14.04 11.69
C GLY A 189 10.17 14.90 11.37
N THR A 190 11.33 14.52 11.91
CA THR A 190 12.61 15.20 11.65
C THR A 190 13.36 14.62 10.44
N GLY A 191 12.98 13.44 9.99
CA GLY A 191 13.72 12.66 8.99
C GLY A 191 14.99 12.00 9.54
N GLY A 192 15.59 11.13 8.73
CA GLY A 192 16.85 10.44 9.02
C GLY A 192 16.71 9.27 9.99
N GLY A 193 15.52 8.66 10.10
CA GLY A 193 15.27 7.57 11.04
C GLY A 193 15.92 6.23 10.68
N ASP A 194 16.05 5.37 11.68
CA ASP A 194 16.47 3.98 11.53
C ASP A 194 15.23 3.07 11.45
N TYR A 195 14.97 2.57 10.23
CA TYR A 195 13.81 1.74 9.90
C TYR A 195 14.10 0.24 9.87
N HIS A 196 15.22 -0.21 10.45
CA HIS A 196 15.36 -1.62 10.82
C HIS A 196 14.29 -1.99 11.84
N LEU A 197 13.84 -3.25 11.80
CA LEU A 197 12.82 -3.76 12.71
C LEU A 197 13.46 -4.26 14.00
N GLN A 198 12.90 -3.88 15.16
CA GLN A 198 13.32 -4.41 16.44
C GLN A 198 12.96 -5.90 16.61
N GLY A 199 13.53 -6.54 17.63
CA GLY A 199 13.15 -7.89 18.03
C GLY A 199 11.67 -7.94 18.47
N GLY A 200 10.94 -8.95 18.00
CA GLY A 200 9.50 -9.08 18.29
C GLY A 200 8.57 -8.24 17.39
N SER A 201 9.12 -7.48 16.44
CA SER A 201 8.33 -6.72 15.45
C SER A 201 7.24 -7.59 14.79
N PRO A 202 5.97 -7.14 14.75
CA PRO A 202 4.90 -7.86 14.05
C PRO A 202 5.05 -7.81 12.53
N ALA A 203 5.97 -7.00 11.97
CA ALA A 203 6.29 -6.98 10.55
C ALA A 203 7.33 -8.06 10.15
N ARG A 204 7.97 -8.73 11.11
CA ARG A 204 8.86 -9.88 10.84
C ARG A 204 8.06 -11.15 10.54
N ASN A 205 8.69 -12.12 9.86
CA ASN A 205 8.13 -13.44 9.54
C ASN A 205 6.86 -13.43 8.67
N ARG A 206 6.81 -12.57 7.65
CA ARG A 206 5.62 -12.32 6.82
C ARG A 206 5.72 -12.84 5.38
N VAL A 207 6.91 -12.99 4.82
CA VAL A 207 7.12 -13.35 3.41
C VAL A 207 7.78 -14.72 3.29
N LEU A 208 7.20 -15.64 2.50
CA LEU A 208 7.77 -16.99 2.31
C LEU A 208 8.88 -17.02 1.24
N ALA A 209 8.72 -16.28 0.15
CA ALA A 209 9.64 -16.30 -0.98
C ALA A 209 10.53 -15.05 -0.98
N ARG A 210 11.81 -15.19 -0.62
CA ARG A 210 12.81 -14.13 -0.76
C ARG A 210 12.78 -13.56 -2.19
N GLY A 211 12.44 -12.27 -2.33
CA GLY A 211 12.47 -11.57 -3.61
C GLY A 211 13.88 -11.06 -3.95
N LEU A 212 14.69 -10.80 -2.93
CA LEU A 212 16.04 -10.26 -3.02
C LEU A 212 16.99 -11.02 -2.08
N ALA A 213 18.29 -10.94 -2.35
CA ALA A 213 19.32 -11.57 -1.52
C ALA A 213 19.73 -10.73 -0.29
N PHE A 214 19.61 -9.41 -0.39
CA PHE A 214 19.98 -8.45 0.65
C PHE A 214 18.88 -7.41 0.83
N ASP A 215 18.81 -6.81 2.00
CA ASP A 215 17.93 -5.69 2.32
C ASP A 215 18.53 -4.32 1.94
N LEU A 216 17.83 -3.22 2.24
CA LEU A 216 18.29 -1.86 1.91
C LEU A 216 19.53 -1.43 2.71
N GLY A 217 19.76 -2.02 3.90
CA GLY A 217 20.98 -1.84 4.70
C GLY A 217 22.13 -2.73 4.26
N GLY A 218 21.90 -3.69 3.37
CA GLY A 218 22.88 -4.69 2.93
C GLY A 218 22.93 -5.95 3.81
N ALA A 219 22.02 -6.10 4.77
CA ALA A 219 21.89 -7.34 5.54
C ALA A 219 21.32 -8.45 4.67
N ALA A 220 21.77 -9.70 4.86
CA ALA A 220 21.32 -10.83 4.06
C ALA A 220 19.87 -11.21 4.43
N ARG A 221 18.97 -11.25 3.42
CA ARG A 221 17.60 -11.73 3.61
C ARG A 221 17.59 -13.25 3.88
N PRO A 222 16.71 -13.77 4.75
CA PRO A 222 16.71 -15.18 5.14
C PRO A 222 16.71 -16.14 3.94
N THR A 223 17.62 -17.11 3.97
CA THR A 223 17.73 -18.17 2.95
C THR A 223 16.76 -19.33 3.21
N SER A 224 16.23 -19.41 4.43
CA SER A 224 15.22 -20.35 4.91
C SER A 224 14.33 -19.66 5.94
N GLY A 225 13.12 -20.19 6.17
CA GLY A 225 12.14 -19.56 7.07
C GLY A 225 11.33 -18.47 6.38
N LEU A 226 11.01 -17.41 7.12
CA LEU A 226 10.16 -16.31 6.66
C LEU A 226 10.92 -14.99 6.77
N ASP A 227 10.88 -14.19 5.71
CA ASP A 227 11.45 -12.85 5.66
C ASP A 227 10.45 -11.81 6.21
N ALA A 228 10.94 -10.61 6.52
CA ALA A 228 10.12 -9.51 7.01
C ALA A 228 9.45 -8.71 5.88
N SER A 229 8.37 -8.01 6.25
CA SER A 229 7.84 -6.90 5.47
C SER A 229 8.77 -5.69 5.62
N GLY A 230 8.89 -4.88 4.57
CA GLY A 230 9.67 -3.65 4.54
C GLY A 230 11.03 -3.78 3.85
N ALA A 231 11.69 -2.64 3.77
CA ALA A 231 13.00 -2.47 3.13
C ALA A 231 14.16 -3.09 3.91
N TYR A 232 13.96 -3.43 5.18
CA TYR A 232 14.95 -3.99 6.11
C TYR A 232 14.46 -5.33 6.69
N THR A 233 15.36 -6.22 7.13
CA THR A 233 14.99 -7.55 7.68
C THR A 233 14.62 -7.56 9.15
#